data_AF-A0A3M8AJC6-F1
#
_entry.id   AF-A0A3M8AJC6-F1
#
_cell.length_a   1.000
_cell.length_b   1.000
_cell.length_c   1.000
_cell.angle_alpha   90.00
_cell.angle_beta   90.00
_cell.angle_gamma   90.00
#
_symmetry.space_group_name_H-M   'P 1'
#
loop_
_entity.id
_entity.type
_entity.pdbx_description
1 polymer ?
#
loop_
_entity_poly.entity_id
_entity_poly.type
_entity_poly.pdbx_seq_one_letter_code
_entity_poly.pdbx_strand_id
1 'polypeptide(L)'
;MQGILFSLLAGVFICLQSVFNAQASDKLGLWQTNAIVHGLGFLVSLAVFAIVRDGDWQKIEEVNKLYLLGGVFGALIVFSVMKGITLIGPAYSVSILLISQLLVALLIDSLGLFGVEKVPLGANKLLGIGIMIAGVLVFKLK
;
A
#
# COMPACT_ATOMS: atom_id res chain seq x y z
N MET A 1 16.16 7.46 -12.16
CA MET A 1 15.00 7.61 -13.07
C MET A 1 14.13 6.36 -13.17
N GLN A 2 14.68 5.13 -13.26
CA GLN A 2 13.88 3.90 -13.31
C GLN A 2 12.90 3.73 -12.13
N GLY A 3 13.30 4.10 -10.91
CA GLY A 3 12.41 4.05 -9.74
C GLY A 3 11.13 4.88 -9.88
N ILE A 4 11.18 6.03 -10.57
CA ILE A 4 9.98 6.85 -10.82
C ILE A 4 8.99 6.08 -11.69
N LEU A 5 9.47 5.41 -12.73
CA LEU A 5 8.63 4.62 -13.62
C LEU A 5 7.94 3.47 -12.87
N PHE A 6 8.70 2.72 -12.04
CA PHE A 6 8.12 1.65 -11.23
C PHE A 6 7.10 2.17 -10.22
N SER A 7 7.36 3.30 -9.56
CA SER A 7 6.40 3.92 -8.64
C SER A 7 5.13 4.40 -9.34
N LEU A 8 5.24 4.95 -10.55
CA LEU A 8 4.08 5.34 -11.35
C LEU A 8 3.24 4.11 -11.74
N LEU A 9 3.88 3.05 -12.22
CA LEU A 9 3.20 1.79 -12.55
C LEU A 9 2.52 1.17 -11.33
N ALA A 10 3.19 1.17 -10.17
CA ALA A 10 2.62 0.72 -8.91
C ALA A 10 1.36 1.54 -8.56
N GLY A 11 1.38 2.86 -8.73
CA GLY A 11 0.21 3.71 -8.52
C GLY A 11 -0.98 3.34 -9.42
N VAL A 12 -0.73 3.05 -10.70
CA VAL A 12 -1.76 2.58 -11.64
C VAL A 12 -2.36 1.26 -11.16
N PHE A 13 -1.53 0.28 -10.82
CA PHE A 13 -2.00 -1.04 -10.38
C PHE A 13 -2.76 -0.98 -9.05
N ILE A 14 -2.32 -0.17 -8.09
CA ILE A 14 -3.03 0.03 -6.82
C ILE A 14 -4.43 0.60 -7.07
N CYS A 15 -4.56 1.58 -7.97
CA CYS A 15 -5.85 2.17 -8.32
C CYS A 15 -6.78 1.13 -8.95
N LEU A 16 -6.31 0.41 -9.97
CA LEU A 16 -7.10 -0.64 -10.64
C LEU A 16 -7.50 -1.76 -9.68
N GLN A 17 -6.57 -2.25 -8.86
CA GLN A 17 -6.84 -3.27 -7.85
C GLN A 17 -7.94 -2.79 -6.89
N SER A 18 -7.82 -1.57 -6.38
CA SER A 18 -8.76 -1.05 -5.39
C SER A 18 -10.18 -0.90 -5.97
N VAL A 19 -10.30 -0.41 -7.21
CA VAL A 19 -11.60 -0.28 -7.91
C VAL A 19 -12.19 -1.65 -8.23
N PHE A 20 -11.42 -2.56 -8.80
CA PHE A 20 -11.89 -3.91 -9.16
C PHE A 20 -12.31 -4.70 -7.92
N ASN A 21 -11.53 -4.62 -6.85
CA ASN A 21 -11.85 -5.31 -5.59
C ASN A 21 -13.09 -4.73 -4.94
N ALA A 22 -13.26 -3.40 -4.91
CA ALA A 22 -14.49 -2.78 -4.41
C ALA A 22 -15.71 -3.30 -5.20
N GLN A 23 -15.63 -3.29 -6.54
CA GLN A 23 -16.74 -3.75 -7.38
C GLN A 23 -17.02 -5.25 -7.27
N ALA A 24 -15.98 -6.08 -7.14
CA ALA A 24 -16.15 -7.51 -6.89
C ALA A 24 -16.79 -7.77 -5.52
N SER A 25 -16.47 -6.93 -4.53
CA SER A 25 -16.99 -7.10 -3.17
C SER A 25 -18.46 -6.76 -3.01
N ASP A 26 -19.03 -5.94 -3.90
CA ASP A 26 -20.48 -5.72 -3.96
C ASP A 26 -21.24 -7.03 -4.25
N LYS A 27 -20.61 -7.99 -4.94
CA LYS A 27 -21.22 -9.29 -5.30
C LYS A 27 -20.80 -10.43 -4.38
N LEU A 28 -19.54 -10.46 -3.96
CA LEU A 28 -18.94 -11.59 -3.24
C LEU A 28 -18.81 -11.36 -1.74
N GLY A 29 -18.86 -10.10 -1.29
CA GLY A 29 -18.49 -9.70 0.07
C GLY A 29 -17.00 -9.34 0.20
N LEU A 30 -16.69 -8.44 1.15
CA LEU A 30 -15.36 -7.88 1.33
C LEU A 30 -14.28 -8.95 1.57
N TRP A 31 -14.53 -9.88 2.49
CA TRP A 31 -13.54 -10.88 2.89
C TRP A 31 -13.37 -12.00 1.85
N GLN A 32 -14.46 -12.41 1.19
CA GLN A 32 -14.41 -13.38 0.10
C GLN A 32 -13.59 -12.83 -1.07
N THR A 33 -13.87 -11.60 -1.51
CA THR A 33 -13.06 -10.94 -2.55
C THR A 33 -11.61 -10.84 -2.13
N ASN A 34 -11.34 -10.39 -0.89
CA ASN A 34 -9.98 -10.23 -0.38
C ASN A 34 -9.20 -11.56 -0.40
N ALA A 35 -9.83 -12.66 0.04
CA ALA A 35 -9.21 -13.99 0.02
C ALA A 35 -8.91 -14.47 -1.41
N ILE A 36 -9.84 -14.28 -2.35
CA ILE A 36 -9.66 -14.70 -3.75
C ILE A 36 -8.54 -13.92 -4.43
N VAL A 37 -8.52 -12.60 -4.29
CA VAL A 37 -7.53 -11.76 -4.98
C VAL A 37 -6.13 -11.91 -4.39
N HIS A 38 -6.01 -12.07 -3.07
CA HIS A 38 -4.74 -12.43 -2.44
C HIS A 38 -4.28 -13.83 -2.83
N GLY A 39 -5.19 -14.80 -2.91
CA GLY A 39 -4.89 -16.15 -3.40
C GLY A 39 -4.34 -16.14 -4.83
N LEU A 40 -4.98 -15.38 -5.73
CA LEU A 40 -4.50 -15.22 -7.10
C LEU A 40 -3.13 -14.53 -7.14
N GLY A 41 -2.94 -13.47 -6.36
CA GLY A 41 -1.65 -12.78 -6.23
C GLY A 41 -0.54 -13.70 -5.73
N PHE A 42 -0.84 -14.57 -4.76
CA PHE A 42 0.09 -15.59 -4.28
C PHE A 42 0.47 -16.59 -5.37
N LEU A 43 -0.50 -17.11 -6.14
CA LEU A 43 -0.23 -18.04 -7.24
C LEU A 43 0.65 -17.40 -8.32
N VAL A 44 0.36 -16.15 -8.70
CA VAL A 44 1.18 -15.41 -9.67
C VAL A 44 2.60 -15.18 -9.14
N SER A 45 2.72 -14.76 -7.88
CA SER A 45 4.03 -14.57 -7.23
C SER A 45 4.83 -15.87 -7.18
N LEU A 46 4.18 -17.01 -6.90
CA LEU A 46 4.82 -18.31 -6.85
C LEU A 46 5.30 -18.77 -8.24
N ALA A 47 4.48 -18.53 -9.27
CA ALA A 47 4.84 -18.84 -10.66
C ALA A 47 6.03 -18.00 -11.14
N VAL A 48 6.03 -16.69 -10.86
CA VAL A 48 7.16 -15.79 -11.19
C VAL A 48 8.41 -16.22 -10.43
N PHE A 49 8.30 -16.51 -9.13
CA PHE A 49 9.41 -17.01 -8.32
C PHE A 49 10.02 -18.29 -8.90
N ALA A 50 9.20 -19.24 -9.37
CA ALA A 50 9.68 -20.49 -9.94
C ALA A 50 10.55 -20.30 -11.20
N ILE A 51 10.35 -19.19 -11.93
CA ILE A 51 11.09 -18.83 -13.15
C ILE A 51 12.32 -17.99 -12.82
N VAL A 52 12.15 -16.93 -12.03
CA VAL A 52 13.19 -15.92 -11.77
C VAL A 52 14.23 -16.41 -10.76
N ARG A 53 13.79 -17.14 -9.72
CA ARG A 53 14.65 -17.78 -8.70
C ARG A 53 15.71 -16.83 -8.10
N ASP A 54 15.30 -15.62 -7.79
CA ASP A 54 16.13 -14.52 -7.26
C ASP A 54 16.34 -14.57 -5.73
N GLY A 55 15.98 -15.66 -5.06
CA GLY A 55 16.07 -15.81 -3.60
C GLY A 55 16.68 -17.14 -3.14
N ASP A 56 17.03 -17.21 -1.86
CA ASP A 56 17.62 -18.37 -1.19
C ASP A 56 16.74 -18.81 -0.01
N TRP A 57 16.16 -20.02 -0.12
CA TRP A 57 15.31 -20.60 0.91
C TRP A 57 16.02 -20.84 2.23
N GLN A 58 17.34 -21.06 2.21
CA GLN A 58 18.11 -21.36 3.42
C GLN A 58 18.18 -20.14 4.36
N LYS A 59 17.99 -18.94 3.82
CA LYS A 59 18.04 -17.69 4.59
C LYS A 59 16.71 -17.30 5.23
N ILE A 60 15.66 -18.11 5.09
CA ILE A 60 14.35 -17.78 5.67
C ILE A 60 14.42 -17.65 7.21
N GLU A 61 15.32 -18.39 7.85
CA GLU A 61 15.54 -18.32 9.31
C GLU A 61 16.29 -17.04 9.73
N GLU A 62 17.04 -16.41 8.82
CA GLU A 62 17.74 -15.15 9.04
C GLU A 62 16.80 -13.94 8.97
N VAL A 63 15.62 -14.10 8.36
CA VAL A 63 14.64 -13.03 8.20
C VAL A 63 13.93 -12.77 9.53
N ASN A 64 13.85 -11.48 9.91
CA ASN A 64 13.00 -11.08 11.03
C ASN A 64 11.54 -11.45 10.73
N LYS A 65 10.98 -12.36 11.53
CA LYS A 65 9.62 -12.88 11.36
C LYS A 65 8.54 -11.79 11.33
N LEU A 66 8.80 -10.63 11.93
CA LEU A 66 7.91 -9.47 11.85
C LEU A 66 7.73 -8.96 10.43
N TYR A 67 8.75 -9.04 9.57
CA TYR A 67 8.66 -8.59 8.18
C TYR A 67 7.79 -9.53 7.32
N LEU A 68 7.66 -10.80 7.72
CA LEU A 68 6.76 -11.76 7.07
C LEU A 68 5.28 -11.44 7.34
N LEU A 69 4.97 -10.60 8.33
CA LEU A 69 3.61 -10.07 8.54
C LEU A 69 3.17 -9.10 7.43
N GLY A 70 4.05 -8.77 6.47
CA GLY A 70 3.70 -7.99 5.28
C GLY A 70 2.45 -8.52 4.56
N GLY A 71 2.28 -9.85 4.48
CA GLY A 71 1.07 -10.46 3.91
C GLY A 71 -0.21 -10.15 4.69
N VAL A 72 -0.12 -10.12 6.03
CA VAL A 72 -1.23 -9.75 6.91
C VAL A 72 -1.61 -8.29 6.71
N PHE A 73 -0.61 -7.39 6.65
CA PHE A 73 -0.86 -5.98 6.37
C PHE A 73 -1.48 -5.79 4.99
N GLY A 74 -1.05 -6.54 3.97
CA GLY A 74 -1.67 -6.50 2.64
C GLY A 74 -3.18 -6.79 2.69
N ALA A 75 -3.59 -7.84 3.39
CA ALA A 75 -5.00 -8.18 3.52
C ALA A 75 -5.80 -7.07 4.25
N LEU A 76 -5.24 -6.47 5.31
CA LEU A 76 -5.86 -5.36 6.04
C LEU A 76 -5.94 -4.08 5.20
N ILE A 77 -4.91 -3.78 4.42
CA ILE A 77 -4.87 -2.64 3.49
C ILE A 77 -5.99 -2.79 2.47
N VAL A 78 -6.05 -3.93 1.77
CA VAL A 78 -7.06 -4.17 0.73
C VAL A 78 -8.48 -4.06 1.30
N PHE A 79 -8.75 -4.70 2.44
CA PHE A 79 -10.04 -4.57 3.12
C PHE A 79 -10.39 -3.12 3.46
N SER A 80 -9.46 -2.38 4.07
CA SER A 80 -9.69 -1.00 4.51
C SER A 80 -9.94 -0.06 3.33
N VAL A 81 -9.20 -0.25 2.24
CA VAL A 81 -9.38 0.54 1.02
C VAL A 81 -10.70 0.21 0.35
N MET A 82 -11.03 -1.07 0.15
CA MET A 82 -12.31 -1.46 -0.45
C MET A 82 -13.49 -0.85 0.32
N LYS A 83 -13.45 -0.96 1.65
CA LYS A 83 -14.47 -0.36 2.52
C LYS A 83 -14.47 1.17 2.47
N GLY A 84 -13.31 1.80 2.36
CA GLY A 84 -13.21 3.24 2.11
C GLY A 84 -13.91 3.61 0.80
N ILE A 85 -13.59 2.92 -0.28
CA ILE A 85 -14.12 3.21 -1.62
C ILE A 85 -15.64 3.10 -1.66
N THR A 86 -16.22 2.08 -1.03
CA THR A 86 -17.67 1.90 -0.97
C THR A 86 -18.37 2.97 -0.14
N LEU A 87 -17.69 3.58 0.85
CA LEU A 87 -18.28 4.58 1.75
C LEU A 87 -18.10 6.03 1.29
N ILE A 88 -16.94 6.38 0.76
CA ILE A 88 -16.55 7.77 0.46
C ILE A 88 -16.02 7.97 -0.96
N GLY A 89 -16.14 6.94 -1.81
CA GLY A 89 -15.70 6.95 -3.20
C GLY A 89 -14.20 6.70 -3.39
N PRO A 90 -13.78 6.34 -4.62
CA PRO A 90 -12.42 5.93 -4.92
C PRO A 90 -11.39 7.04 -4.74
N ALA A 91 -11.64 8.22 -5.31
CA ALA A 91 -10.66 9.30 -5.32
C ALA A 91 -10.35 9.82 -3.90
N TYR A 92 -11.36 9.98 -3.05
CA TYR A 92 -11.16 10.46 -1.67
C TYR A 92 -10.49 9.39 -0.79
N SER A 93 -10.86 8.11 -0.95
CA SER A 93 -10.22 6.99 -0.22
C SER A 93 -8.73 6.87 -0.52
N VAL A 94 -8.36 6.88 -1.81
CA VAL A 94 -6.96 6.76 -2.23
C VAL A 94 -6.15 7.98 -1.76
N SER A 95 -6.76 9.17 -1.79
CA SER A 95 -6.12 10.40 -1.32
C SER A 95 -5.78 10.35 0.18
N ILE A 96 -6.72 9.90 1.02
CA ILE A 96 -6.48 9.72 2.46
C ILE A 96 -5.42 8.64 2.71
N LEU A 97 -5.48 7.53 1.95
CA LEU A 97 -4.48 6.47 2.04
C LEU A 97 -3.07 6.99 1.77
N LEU A 98 -2.88 7.79 0.70
CA LEU A 98 -1.59 8.35 0.35
C LEU A 98 -1.04 9.28 1.46
N ILE A 99 -1.89 10.15 2.02
CA ILE A 99 -1.50 11.03 3.13
C ILE A 99 -1.10 10.21 4.36
N SER A 100 -1.89 9.20 4.71
CA SER A 100 -1.61 8.32 5.85
C SER A 100 -0.28 7.57 5.68
N GLN A 101 -0.02 7.04 4.48
CA GLN A 101 1.25 6.38 4.15
C GLN A 101 2.45 7.32 4.32
N LEU A 102 2.34 8.57 3.85
CA LEU A 102 3.41 9.55 3.98
C LEU A 102 3.66 9.99 5.42
N LEU A 103 2.60 10.15 6.22
CA LEU A 103 2.71 10.46 7.65
C LEU A 103 3.42 9.33 8.40
N VAL A 104 3.02 8.08 8.16
CA VAL A 104 3.66 6.91 8.80
C VAL A 104 5.11 6.74 8.33
N ALA A 105 5.39 6.93 7.03
CA ALA A 105 6.75 6.91 6.51
C ALA A 105 7.62 7.98 7.16
N LEU A 106 7.10 9.20 7.32
CA LEU A 106 7.80 10.28 8.01
C LEU A 106 8.12 9.91 9.46
N LEU A 107 7.18 9.29 10.18
CA LEU A 107 7.41 8.83 11.55
C LEU A 107 8.48 7.74 11.61
N ILE A 108 8.44 6.77 10.70
CA ILE A 108 9.44 5.69 10.60
C ILE A 108 10.83 6.27 10.36
N ASP A 109 10.97 7.16 9.37
CA ASP A 109 12.24 7.80 9.01
C ASP A 109 12.78 8.66 10.16
N SER A 110 11.91 9.42 10.83
CA SER A 110 12.33 10.39 11.86
C SER A 110 12.74 9.70 13.15
N LEU A 111 12.09 8.58 13.48
CA LEU A 111 12.38 7.79 14.66
C LEU A 111 13.45 6.72 14.39
N GLY A 112 13.81 6.47 13.13
CA GLY A 112 14.76 5.41 12.73
C GLY A 112 14.23 4.01 13.05
N LEU A 113 12.92 3.81 12.92
CA LEU A 113 12.29 2.53 13.24
C LEU A 113 12.72 1.46 12.23
N PHE A 114 12.71 0.19 12.61
CA PHE A 114 13.03 -0.93 11.70
C PHE A 114 14.44 -0.87 11.06
N GLY A 115 15.37 -0.12 11.65
CA GLY A 115 16.75 -0.03 11.18
C GLY A 115 16.96 0.94 10.02
N VAL A 116 15.96 1.76 9.66
CA VAL A 116 16.19 2.87 8.70
C VAL A 116 17.04 3.98 9.32
N GLU A 117 17.86 4.61 8.48
CA GLU A 117 18.68 5.74 8.87
C GLU A 117 17.79 6.91 9.31
N LYS A 118 18.10 7.49 10.48
CA LYS A 118 17.30 8.60 11.04
C LYS A 118 17.41 9.82 10.15
N VAL A 119 16.29 10.24 9.57
CA VAL A 119 16.23 11.47 8.79
C VAL A 119 15.60 12.57 9.64
N PRO A 120 16.28 13.69 9.89
CA PRO A 120 15.71 14.77 10.70
C PRO A 120 14.41 15.31 10.09
N LEU A 121 13.45 15.63 10.96
CA LEU A 121 12.20 16.29 10.59
C LEU A 121 12.49 17.71 10.09
N GLY A 122 12.54 17.86 8.77
CA GLY A 122 12.62 19.17 8.13
C GLY A 122 11.24 19.82 7.99
N ALA A 123 11.17 21.14 8.19
CA ALA A 123 9.95 21.92 7.99
C ALA A 123 9.34 21.72 6.59
N ASN A 124 10.18 21.49 5.58
CA ASN A 124 9.74 21.21 4.20
C ASN A 124 8.88 19.95 4.09
N LYS A 125 9.18 18.89 4.84
CA LYS A 125 8.39 17.64 4.81
C LYS A 125 7.01 17.88 5.41
N LEU A 126 6.94 18.61 6.52
CA LEU A 126 5.68 18.98 7.18
C LEU A 126 4.83 19.90 6.29
N LEU A 127 5.46 20.89 5.65
CA LEU A 127 4.78 21.76 4.67
C LEU A 127 4.25 20.98 3.48
N GLY A 128 5.04 20.04 2.94
CA GLY A 128 4.60 19.18 1.83
C GLY A 128 3.35 18.37 2.19
N ILE A 129 3.34 17.74 3.36
CA ILE A 129 2.16 17.00 3.85
C ILE A 129 0.97 17.95 4.06
N GLY A 130 1.21 19.13 4.63
CA GLY A 130 0.17 20.15 4.81
C GLY A 130 -0.48 20.58 3.50
N ILE A 131 0.32 20.79 2.45
CA ILE A 131 -0.16 21.12 1.09
C ILE A 131 -0.97 19.96 0.51
N MET A 132 -0.51 18.71 0.68
CA MET A 132 -1.26 17.54 0.22
C MET A 132 -2.62 17.41 0.91
N ILE A 133 -2.67 17.59 2.23
CA ILE A 133 -3.93 17.60 2.99
C ILE A 133 -4.86 18.71 2.48
N ALA A 134 -4.35 19.93 2.32
CA ALA A 134 -5.13 21.04 1.77
C ALA A 134 -5.66 20.71 0.37
N GLY A 135 -4.83 20.12 -0.50
CA GLY A 135 -5.25 19.68 -1.83
C GLY A 135 -6.39 18.67 -1.80
N VAL A 136 -6.35 17.71 -0.88
CA VAL A 136 -7.42 16.70 -0.71
C VAL A 136 -8.71 17.32 -0.18
N LEU A 137 -8.61 18.29 0.73
CA LEU A 137 -9.79 19.03 1.23
C LEU A 137 -10.44 19.83 0.10
N VAL A 138 -9.65 20.52 -0.73
CA VAL A 138 -10.16 21.22 -1.92
C VAL A 138 -10.78 20.24 -2.91
N PHE A 139 -10.18 19.08 -3.12
CA PHE A 139 -10.71 18.04 -4.00
C PHE A 139 -12.08 17.51 -3.53
N LYS A 140 -12.29 17.41 -2.20
CA LYS A 140 -13.57 16.98 -1.61
C LYS A 140 -14.68 18.03 -1.71
N LEU A 141 -14.32 19.32 -1.76
CA LEU A 141 -15.29 20.43 -1.76
C LEU A 141 -16.00 20.62 -3.12
N LYS A 142 -15.76 19.75 -4.09
CA LYS A 142 -16.39 19.74 -5.40
C LYS A 142 -17.52 18.71 -5.49
#